data_AF-A0AAD4K4H0-F1
#
_entry.id   AF-A0AAD4K4H0-F1
#
_cell.length_a   1.000
_cell.length_b   1.000
_cell.length_c   1.000
_cell.angle_alpha   90.00
_cell.angle_beta   90.00
_cell.angle_gamma   90.00
#
_symmetry.space_group_name_H-M   'P 1'
#
loop_
_entity.id
_entity.type
_entity.pdbx_description
1 polymer ?
#
loop_
_entity_poly.entity_id
_entity_poly.type
_entity_poly.pdbx_seq_one_letter_code
_entity_poly.pdbx_strand_id
1 'polypeptide(L)'
;LTTIFIHSGISSQIHELMLKDRPRQEAYYNAIMKNKELFKDKIVLDVGAGTGILSAFCAKAGARLVYAVEASNLATKVALELIEENGLTEIVKVIYSTIEEFVLPTTAEKVDIIVSEWMGFYLLHEGMLDSVLYARDHFLKPDGQMFPSECTIFVAPCSVPSLFDYWQNIDGVNMQRFASKLRSQKSSRPEITHLKPNDLLHEGIVFHWMNLLDVNARDLDEICFKEVVATQSAGKHQGFCIWFDVRFPGEESVTLSTSPLAPETHWKQCVVVLPEENCEQLEEKSPIAFKILMKRNPNDARKYNLEVELLDPNEEEHPVPCSCHMTKCILTEAHLKMMDTS
;
A
#
# COMPACT_ATOMS: atom_id res chain seq x y z
N LEU A 1 22.89 18.90 30.50
CA LEU A 1 22.50 18.51 29.14
C LEU A 1 22.10 17.05 29.20
N THR A 2 20.80 16.78 29.35
CA THR A 2 20.30 15.42 29.52
C THR A 2 20.24 14.76 28.16
N THR A 3 21.18 13.87 27.89
CA THR A 3 21.23 13.04 26.68
C THR A 3 20.08 12.05 26.73
N ILE A 4 19.10 12.21 25.84
CA ILE A 4 17.99 11.25 25.66
C ILE A 4 18.42 10.26 24.58
N PHE A 5 18.63 9.01 24.98
CA PHE A 5 18.79 7.88 24.06
C PHE A 5 17.39 7.38 23.68
N ILE A 6 16.97 7.60 22.43
CA ILE A 6 15.70 7.04 21.92
C ILE A 6 16.02 5.67 21.30
N HIS A 7 15.67 4.60 22.02
CA HIS A 7 15.64 3.24 21.47
C HIS A 7 14.52 3.14 20.42
N SER A 8 14.77 2.32 19.40
CA SER A 8 13.88 2.00 18.28
C SER A 8 12.67 1.16 18.71
N GLY A 9 11.80 1.74 19.53
CA GLY A 9 10.40 1.35 19.69
C GLY A 9 9.51 2.36 19.00
N ILE A 10 8.34 1.95 18.50
CA ILE A 10 7.36 2.82 17.85
C ILE A 10 7.07 4.01 18.79
N SER A 11 7.50 5.20 18.38
CA SER A 11 7.41 6.42 19.20
C SER A 11 6.00 6.99 19.14
N SER A 12 5.62 7.80 20.13
CA SER A 12 4.36 8.55 20.11
C SER A 12 4.19 9.40 18.84
N GLN A 13 5.29 9.80 18.20
CA GLN A 13 5.29 10.56 16.95
C GLN A 13 4.76 9.76 15.75
N ILE A 14 5.03 8.45 15.70
CA ILE A 14 4.53 7.59 14.61
C ILE A 14 3.01 7.41 14.76
N HIS A 15 2.53 7.17 15.99
CA HIS A 15 1.08 7.11 16.24
C HIS A 15 0.39 8.45 15.98
N GLU A 16 1.01 9.58 16.33
CA GLU A 16 0.48 10.90 16.00
C GLU A 16 0.34 11.11 14.49
N LEU A 17 1.36 10.73 13.70
CA LEU A 17 1.32 10.78 12.24
C LEU A 17 0.14 9.95 11.69
N MET A 18 0.03 8.69 12.15
CA MET A 18 -1.02 7.77 11.70
C MET A 18 -2.43 8.23 12.11
N LEU A 19 -2.59 8.88 13.27
CA LEU A 19 -3.88 9.42 13.73
C LEU A 19 -4.27 10.71 13.03
N LYS A 20 -3.29 11.50 12.56
CA LYS A 20 -3.51 12.72 11.78
C LYS A 20 -3.70 12.47 10.28
N ASP A 21 -3.34 11.29 9.79
CA ASP A 21 -3.68 10.84 8.44
C ASP A 21 -5.20 10.64 8.33
N ARG A 22 -5.88 11.68 7.83
CA ARG A 22 -7.34 11.71 7.71
C ARG A 22 -7.88 10.69 6.73
N PRO A 23 -7.35 10.54 5.50
CA PRO A 23 -7.86 9.52 4.58
C PRO A 23 -7.74 8.11 5.15
N ARG A 24 -6.62 7.76 5.81
CA ARG A 24 -6.46 6.49 6.54
C ARG A 24 -7.56 6.32 7.58
N GLN A 25 -7.69 7.27 8.51
CA GLN A 25 -8.62 7.15 9.63
C GLN A 25 -10.09 7.13 9.20
N GLU A 26 -10.44 7.97 8.22
CA GLU A 26 -11.81 8.04 7.69
C GLU A 26 -12.17 6.77 6.93
N ALA A 27 -11.24 6.16 6.20
CA ALA A 27 -11.54 4.91 5.50
C ALA A 27 -11.87 3.77 6.46
N TYR A 28 -11.06 3.54 7.50
CA TYR A 28 -11.35 2.53 8.53
C TYR A 28 -12.62 2.86 9.31
N TYR A 29 -12.79 4.12 9.73
CA TYR A 29 -14.00 4.55 10.43
C TYR A 29 -15.24 4.30 9.58
N ASN A 30 -15.24 4.69 8.31
CA ASN A 30 -16.38 4.52 7.41
C ASN A 30 -16.62 3.03 7.09
N ALA A 31 -15.56 2.25 6.86
CA ALA A 31 -15.68 0.82 6.59
C ALA A 31 -16.39 0.09 7.73
N ILE A 32 -16.06 0.44 8.98
CA ILE A 32 -16.68 -0.13 10.17
C ILE A 32 -18.08 0.45 10.41
N MET A 33 -18.21 1.78 10.40
CA MET A 33 -19.42 2.47 10.86
C MET A 33 -20.54 2.54 9.82
N LYS A 34 -20.25 2.38 8.53
CA LYS A 34 -21.28 2.21 7.50
C LYS A 34 -21.76 0.76 7.41
N ASN A 35 -20.96 -0.19 7.86
CA ASN A 35 -21.28 -1.62 7.82
C ASN A 35 -21.49 -2.21 9.22
N LYS A 36 -22.12 -1.46 10.15
CA LYS A 36 -22.32 -1.88 11.55
C LYS A 36 -23.01 -3.24 11.70
N GLU A 37 -23.93 -3.56 10.79
CA GLU A 37 -24.63 -4.85 10.80
C GLU A 37 -23.67 -6.04 10.63
N LEU A 38 -22.51 -5.85 9.99
CA LEU A 38 -21.46 -6.87 9.94
C LEU A 38 -20.80 -7.08 11.31
N PHE A 39 -20.69 -6.04 12.13
CA PHE A 39 -20.02 -6.06 13.44
C PHE A 39 -20.95 -6.42 14.59
N LYS A 40 -22.26 -6.19 14.44
CA LYS A 40 -23.24 -6.39 15.51
C LYS A 40 -23.20 -7.82 16.05
N ASP A 41 -23.07 -7.92 17.37
CA ASP A 41 -23.02 -9.17 18.13
C ASP A 41 -21.83 -10.11 17.78
N LYS A 42 -20.86 -9.63 16.98
CA LYS A 42 -19.68 -10.37 16.53
C LYS A 42 -18.51 -10.30 17.51
N ILE A 43 -17.61 -11.28 17.41
CA ILE A 43 -16.27 -11.24 18.02
C ILE A 43 -15.28 -10.73 16.98
N VAL A 44 -14.54 -9.69 17.33
CA VAL A 44 -13.53 -9.06 16.47
C VAL A 44 -12.13 -9.26 17.05
N LEU A 45 -11.15 -9.49 16.18
CA LEU A 45 -9.72 -9.47 16.52
C LEU A 45 -9.06 -8.29 15.78
N ASP A 46 -8.48 -7.38 16.54
CA ASP A 46 -7.69 -6.24 16.05
C ASP A 46 -6.20 -6.61 16.18
N VAL A 47 -5.54 -6.88 15.05
CA VAL A 47 -4.14 -7.33 14.99
C VAL A 47 -3.22 -6.12 14.82
N GLY A 48 -2.35 -5.89 15.81
CA GLY A 48 -1.52 -4.67 15.90
C GLY A 48 -2.37 -3.45 16.22
N ALA A 49 -3.14 -3.56 17.31
CA ALA A 49 -4.16 -2.58 17.67
C ALA A 49 -3.62 -1.16 17.90
N GLY A 50 -2.31 -1.00 18.12
CA GLY A 50 -1.65 0.29 18.31
C GLY A 50 -2.27 1.04 19.49
N THR A 51 -2.89 2.19 19.21
CA THR A 51 -3.58 2.99 20.25
C THR A 51 -4.97 2.47 20.59
N GLY A 52 -5.44 1.38 19.99
CA GLY A 52 -6.78 0.81 20.21
C GLY A 52 -7.92 1.55 19.52
N ILE A 53 -7.64 2.46 18.59
CA ILE A 53 -8.68 3.28 17.94
C ILE A 53 -9.61 2.46 17.04
N LEU A 54 -9.06 1.49 16.30
CA LEU A 54 -9.86 0.60 15.44
C LEU A 54 -10.73 -0.33 16.29
N SER A 55 -10.15 -0.89 17.35
CA SER A 55 -10.90 -1.62 18.38
C SER A 55 -12.07 -0.82 18.96
N ALA A 56 -11.86 0.47 19.26
CA ALA A 56 -12.92 1.34 19.75
C ALA A 56 -14.02 1.57 18.70
N PHE A 57 -13.68 1.70 17.42
CA PHE A 57 -14.67 1.77 16.33
C PHE A 57 -15.50 0.49 16.22
N CYS A 58 -14.85 -0.67 16.30
CA CYS A 58 -15.53 -1.97 16.28
C CYS A 58 -16.53 -2.11 17.44
N ALA A 59 -16.13 -1.74 18.66
CA ALA A 59 -17.02 -1.72 19.81
C ALA A 59 -18.21 -0.76 19.62
N LYS A 60 -17.96 0.46 19.12
CA LYS A 60 -19.01 1.44 18.81
C LYS A 60 -19.92 1.03 17.64
N ALA A 61 -19.47 0.12 16.78
CA ALA A 61 -20.27 -0.48 15.72
C ALA A 61 -21.17 -1.63 16.20
N GLY A 62 -21.04 -2.05 17.47
CA GLY A 62 -21.89 -3.08 18.08
C GLY A 62 -21.24 -4.45 18.21
N ALA A 63 -19.90 -4.56 18.05
CA ALA A 63 -19.18 -5.78 18.37
C ALA A 63 -19.48 -6.21 19.82
N ARG A 64 -19.77 -7.50 20.00
CA ARG A 64 -20.01 -8.08 21.34
C ARG A 64 -18.72 -8.15 22.15
N LEU A 65 -17.60 -8.38 21.48
CA LEU A 65 -16.28 -8.51 22.08
C LEU A 65 -15.21 -8.15 21.05
N VAL A 66 -14.19 -7.42 21.47
CA VAL A 66 -13.01 -7.10 20.66
C VAL A 66 -11.76 -7.53 21.41
N TYR A 67 -10.94 -8.38 20.80
CA TYR A 67 -9.59 -8.67 21.26
C TYR A 67 -8.62 -7.75 20.53
N ALA A 68 -7.97 -6.85 21.27
CA ALA A 68 -7.02 -5.88 20.73
C ALA A 68 -5.60 -6.34 21.07
N VAL A 69 -4.91 -6.97 20.11
CA VAL A 69 -3.58 -7.57 20.33
C VAL A 69 -2.50 -6.61 19.85
N GLU A 70 -1.57 -6.26 20.74
CA GLU A 70 -0.49 -5.31 20.46
C GLU A 70 0.83 -5.77 21.08
N ALA A 71 1.92 -5.73 20.31
CA ALA A 71 3.23 -6.20 20.72
C ALA A 71 4.13 -5.09 21.31
N SER A 72 3.76 -3.82 21.13
CA SER A 72 4.44 -2.66 21.71
C SER A 72 3.89 -2.36 23.10
N ASN A 73 4.77 -2.41 24.11
CA ASN A 73 4.42 -2.11 25.50
C ASN A 73 3.88 -0.68 25.67
N LEU A 74 4.44 0.29 24.93
CA LEU A 74 3.96 1.67 24.99
C LEU A 74 2.56 1.80 24.37
N ALA A 75 2.36 1.24 23.18
CA ALA A 75 1.09 1.32 22.48
C ALA A 75 -0.03 0.59 23.25
N THR A 76 0.27 -0.56 23.84
CA THR A 76 -0.67 -1.30 24.70
C THR A 76 -1.16 -0.46 25.88
N LYS A 77 -0.28 0.29 26.56
CA LYS A 77 -0.68 1.18 27.65
C LYS A 77 -1.60 2.29 27.17
N VAL A 78 -1.28 2.92 26.04
CA VAL A 78 -2.12 3.94 25.41
C VAL A 78 -3.49 3.36 25.03
N ALA A 79 -3.54 2.14 24.49
CA ALA A 79 -4.79 1.47 24.16
C ALA A 79 -5.64 1.18 25.41
N LEU A 80 -5.04 0.71 26.50
CA LEU A 80 -5.74 0.50 27.77
C LEU A 80 -6.39 1.80 28.28
N GLU A 81 -5.62 2.89 28.33
CA GLU A 81 -6.09 4.22 28.75
C GLU A 81 -7.22 4.73 27.83
N LEU A 82 -7.04 4.64 26.50
CA LEU A 82 -8.07 5.07 25.54
C LEU A 82 -9.38 4.29 25.69
N ILE A 83 -9.29 2.97 25.90
CA ILE A 83 -10.46 2.10 26.08
C ILE A 83 -11.18 2.40 27.39
N GLU A 84 -10.43 2.66 28.48
CA GLU A 84 -10.99 3.08 29.76
C GLU A 84 -11.67 4.45 29.68
N GLU A 85 -11.01 5.46 29.12
CA GLU A 85 -11.54 6.82 28.93
C GLU A 85 -12.85 6.84 28.12
N ASN A 86 -13.01 5.89 27.20
CA ASN A 86 -14.22 5.78 26.37
C ASN A 86 -15.29 4.85 26.98
N GLY A 87 -15.05 4.27 28.17
CA GLY A 87 -16.00 3.36 28.84
C GLY A 87 -16.22 2.05 28.08
N LEU A 88 -15.21 1.55 27.36
CA LEU A 88 -15.31 0.39 26.47
C LEU A 88 -14.69 -0.89 27.06
N THR A 89 -14.23 -0.86 28.31
CA THR A 89 -13.51 -1.95 28.98
C THR A 89 -14.30 -3.26 29.08
N GLU A 90 -15.63 -3.20 29.09
CA GLU A 90 -16.49 -4.40 29.08
C GLU A 90 -16.43 -5.12 27.73
N ILE A 91 -16.26 -4.39 26.62
CA ILE A 91 -16.32 -4.90 25.25
C ILE A 91 -14.91 -5.16 24.68
N VAL A 92 -13.95 -4.27 24.92
CA VAL A 92 -12.60 -4.35 24.35
C VAL A 92 -11.62 -4.88 25.38
N LYS A 93 -10.93 -5.97 25.04
CA LYS A 93 -9.88 -6.59 25.85
C LYS A 93 -8.54 -6.36 25.17
N VAL A 94 -7.74 -5.45 25.72
CA VAL A 94 -6.38 -5.15 25.25
C VAL A 94 -5.41 -6.18 25.79
N ILE A 95 -4.60 -6.77 24.91
CA ILE A 95 -3.69 -7.88 25.19
C ILE A 95 -2.29 -7.51 24.69
N TYR A 96 -1.34 -7.45 25.61
CA TYR A 96 0.07 -7.28 25.28
C TYR A 96 0.67 -8.61 24.82
N SER A 97 0.81 -8.81 23.51
CA SER A 97 1.35 -10.04 22.91
C SER A 97 1.69 -9.82 21.43
N THR A 98 2.59 -10.65 20.90
CA THR A 98 2.63 -10.87 19.45
C THR A 98 1.42 -11.71 19.04
N ILE A 99 0.96 -11.59 17.79
CA ILE A 99 -0.21 -12.37 17.39
C ILE A 99 0.09 -13.86 17.28
N GLU A 100 1.35 -14.21 17.06
CA GLU A 100 1.85 -15.58 17.00
C GLU A 100 1.86 -16.26 18.37
N GLU A 101 2.10 -15.51 19.46
CA GLU A 101 2.05 -15.99 20.84
C GLU A 101 0.67 -15.84 21.49
N PHE A 102 -0.25 -15.12 20.85
CA PHE A 102 -1.59 -14.90 21.36
C PHE A 102 -2.36 -16.23 21.45
N VAL A 103 -2.96 -16.46 22.62
CA VAL A 103 -3.86 -17.58 22.86
C VAL A 103 -5.28 -17.05 22.98
N LEU A 104 -6.14 -17.45 22.04
CA LEU A 104 -7.55 -17.09 22.09
C LEU A 104 -8.19 -17.66 23.37
N PRO A 105 -8.84 -16.82 24.22
CA PRO A 105 -9.44 -17.30 25.45
C PRO A 105 -10.52 -18.36 25.19
N THR A 106 -10.62 -19.37 26.07
CA THR A 106 -11.54 -20.53 25.93
C THR A 106 -13.02 -20.17 25.78
N THR A 107 -13.39 -18.92 26.06
CA THR A 107 -14.72 -18.35 25.80
C THR A 107 -15.06 -18.19 24.31
N ALA A 108 -14.08 -18.32 23.41
CA ALA A 108 -14.25 -18.24 21.96
C ALA A 108 -13.31 -19.26 21.26
N GLU A 109 -13.85 -20.08 20.36
CA GLU A 109 -13.02 -21.00 19.55
C GLU A 109 -12.40 -20.30 18.33
N LYS A 110 -13.09 -19.30 17.77
CA LYS A 110 -12.71 -18.52 16.59
C LYS A 110 -13.38 -17.13 16.63
N VAL A 111 -12.85 -16.17 15.87
CA VAL A 111 -13.40 -14.82 15.70
C VAL A 111 -14.16 -14.66 14.38
N ASP A 112 -15.15 -13.77 14.34
CA ASP A 112 -15.97 -13.51 13.16
C ASP A 112 -15.29 -12.55 12.19
N ILE A 113 -14.53 -11.57 12.72
CA ILE A 113 -13.89 -10.52 11.94
C ILE A 113 -12.46 -10.33 12.42
N ILE A 114 -11.53 -10.20 11.48
CA ILE A 114 -10.20 -9.64 11.73
C ILE A 114 -10.14 -8.24 11.13
N VAL A 115 -9.82 -7.26 11.96
CA VAL A 115 -9.46 -5.89 11.55
C VAL A 115 -7.97 -5.73 11.77
N SER A 116 -7.27 -5.13 10.81
CA SER A 116 -5.87 -4.77 11.01
C SER A 116 -5.47 -3.68 10.04
N GLU A 117 -4.69 -2.73 10.53
CA GLU A 117 -3.93 -1.82 9.70
C GLU A 117 -2.48 -2.31 9.69
N TRP A 118 -2.14 -3.05 8.64
CA TRP A 118 -0.87 -3.76 8.50
C TRP A 118 0.00 -3.22 7.37
N MET A 119 -0.52 -2.27 6.59
CA MET A 119 0.08 -1.88 5.33
C MET A 119 1.34 -1.05 5.57
N GLY A 120 2.45 -1.44 4.94
CA GLY A 120 3.65 -0.62 4.91
C GLY A 120 3.76 0.19 3.63
N PHE A 121 4.95 0.78 3.40
CA PHE A 121 5.25 1.42 2.12
C PHE A 121 5.08 0.44 0.97
N TYR A 122 4.51 0.93 -0.15
CA TYR A 122 4.15 0.12 -1.32
C TYR A 122 3.45 -1.20 -0.96
N LEU A 123 2.60 -1.14 0.09
CA LEU A 123 1.80 -2.22 0.68
C LEU A 123 2.58 -3.22 1.53
N LEU A 124 3.64 -3.83 0.99
CA LEU A 124 4.27 -5.03 1.59
C LEU A 124 5.52 -4.75 2.44
N HIS A 125 6.08 -3.54 2.41
CA HIS A 125 7.21 -3.22 3.28
C HIS A 125 6.83 -3.35 4.77
N GLU A 126 7.81 -3.56 5.65
CA GLU A 126 7.65 -3.68 7.11
C GLU A 126 7.00 -4.99 7.61
N GLY A 127 6.38 -5.77 6.71
CA GLY A 127 6.15 -7.21 6.87
C GLY A 127 5.10 -7.62 7.90
N MET A 128 4.11 -6.76 8.21
CA MET A 128 3.05 -7.11 9.17
C MET A 128 1.96 -8.01 8.57
N LEU A 129 1.85 -8.10 7.24
CA LEU A 129 0.87 -8.96 6.57
C LEU A 129 1.02 -10.44 6.98
N ASP A 130 2.24 -10.94 7.16
CA ASP A 130 2.48 -12.33 7.58
C ASP A 130 1.79 -12.65 8.93
N SER A 131 1.84 -11.71 9.87
CA SER A 131 1.16 -11.81 11.17
C SER A 131 -0.36 -11.78 11.03
N VAL A 132 -0.90 -10.99 10.10
CA VAL A 132 -2.33 -10.95 9.78
C VAL A 132 -2.81 -12.25 9.14
N LEU A 133 -2.01 -12.82 8.22
CA LEU A 133 -2.31 -14.12 7.61
C LEU A 133 -2.23 -15.26 8.63
N TYR A 134 -1.26 -15.21 9.56
CA TYR A 134 -1.22 -16.14 10.68
C TYR A 134 -2.51 -16.06 11.51
N ALA A 135 -2.97 -14.85 11.85
CA ALA A 135 -4.19 -14.63 12.60
C ALA A 135 -5.42 -15.16 11.87
N ARG A 136 -5.51 -14.95 10.55
CA ARG A 136 -6.57 -15.50 9.70
C ARG A 136 -6.61 -17.02 9.81
N ASP A 137 -5.49 -17.67 9.57
CA ASP A 137 -5.42 -19.13 9.50
C ASP A 137 -5.73 -19.78 10.87
N HIS A 138 -5.30 -19.14 11.97
CA HIS A 138 -5.41 -19.71 13.31
C HIS A 138 -6.69 -19.29 14.05
N PHE A 139 -7.21 -18.09 13.82
CA PHE A 139 -8.27 -17.52 14.66
C PHE A 139 -9.55 -17.15 13.90
N LEU A 140 -9.54 -16.97 12.59
CA LEU A 140 -10.75 -16.64 11.84
C LEU A 140 -11.66 -17.86 11.65
N LYS A 141 -12.98 -17.64 11.71
CA LYS A 141 -13.99 -18.62 11.30
C LYS A 141 -13.93 -18.88 9.78
N PRO A 142 -14.40 -20.04 9.29
CA PRO A 142 -14.47 -20.33 7.85
C PRO A 142 -15.28 -19.32 7.03
N ASP A 143 -16.30 -18.71 7.62
CA ASP A 143 -17.16 -17.67 7.04
C ASP A 143 -16.82 -16.25 7.56
N GLY A 144 -15.65 -16.11 8.21
CA GLY A 144 -15.22 -14.84 8.78
C GLY A 144 -14.76 -13.83 7.73
N GLN A 145 -14.65 -12.57 8.14
CA GLN A 145 -14.31 -11.45 7.26
C GLN A 145 -12.99 -10.78 7.65
N MET A 146 -12.28 -10.30 6.64
CA MET A 146 -11.06 -9.50 6.77
C MET A 146 -11.38 -8.03 6.49
N PHE A 147 -10.87 -7.12 7.31
CA PHE A 147 -10.97 -5.67 7.10
C PHE A 147 -9.55 -5.06 7.13
N PRO A 148 -9.01 -4.61 5.97
CA PRO A 148 -9.58 -4.71 4.61
C PRO A 148 -9.65 -6.16 4.09
N SER A 149 -10.36 -6.40 2.98
CA SER A 149 -10.52 -7.74 2.38
C SER A 149 -9.70 -7.94 1.12
N GLU A 150 -9.51 -6.89 0.32
CA GLU A 150 -8.76 -6.95 -0.94
C GLU A 150 -7.72 -5.85 -0.97
N CYS A 151 -6.63 -6.10 -1.67
CA CYS A 151 -5.56 -5.13 -1.88
C CYS A 151 -5.08 -5.17 -3.34
N THR A 152 -4.78 -4.00 -3.88
CA THR A 152 -4.26 -3.85 -5.25
C THR A 152 -3.05 -2.96 -5.21
N ILE A 153 -1.92 -3.45 -5.71
CA ILE A 153 -0.73 -2.65 -5.98
C ILE A 153 -0.82 -2.18 -7.43
N PHE A 154 -0.57 -0.90 -7.65
CA PHE A 154 -0.54 -0.29 -8.97
C PHE A 154 0.87 0.21 -9.29
N VAL A 155 1.15 0.31 -10.59
CA VAL A 155 2.35 0.97 -11.08
C VAL A 155 2.06 1.86 -12.29
N ALA A 156 2.76 2.98 -12.40
CA ALA A 156 2.78 3.82 -13.59
C ALA A 156 4.17 4.40 -13.88
N PRO A 157 4.55 4.58 -15.16
CA PRO A 157 5.66 5.46 -15.51
C PRO A 157 5.40 6.89 -15.04
N CYS A 158 6.43 7.56 -14.54
CA CYS A 158 6.33 8.92 -14.01
C CYS A 158 7.53 9.80 -14.33
N SER A 159 7.29 11.11 -14.28
CA SER A 159 8.30 12.15 -14.13
C SER A 159 8.58 12.39 -12.64
N VAL A 160 9.74 12.94 -12.30
CA VAL A 160 10.07 13.39 -10.93
C VAL A 160 10.83 14.72 -10.95
N PRO A 161 10.23 15.78 -11.52
CA PRO A 161 10.89 17.07 -11.66
C PRO A 161 11.26 17.69 -10.31
N SER A 162 10.44 17.45 -9.27
CA SER A 162 10.67 17.94 -7.91
C SER A 162 11.99 17.45 -7.29
N LEU A 163 12.51 16.29 -7.73
CA LEU A 163 13.76 15.74 -7.23
C LEU A 163 14.99 16.23 -8.01
N PHE A 164 14.84 16.54 -9.30
CA PHE A 164 15.98 16.75 -10.20
C PHE A 164 16.00 18.09 -10.93
N ASP A 165 14.85 18.65 -11.29
CA ASP A 165 14.77 19.85 -12.12
C ASP A 165 15.02 21.13 -11.32
N TYR A 166 14.70 21.11 -10.01
CA TYR A 166 15.04 22.20 -9.08
C TYR A 166 16.53 22.58 -9.13
N TRP A 167 17.42 21.60 -9.35
CA TRP A 167 18.87 21.82 -9.37
C TRP A 167 19.39 22.43 -10.67
N GLN A 168 18.55 22.58 -11.71
CA GLN A 168 18.97 23.19 -12.97
C GLN A 168 19.30 24.68 -12.79
N ASN A 169 18.60 25.36 -11.87
CA ASN A 169 18.83 26.75 -11.54
C ASN A 169 18.37 27.06 -10.11
N ILE A 170 19.33 27.24 -9.21
CA ILE A 170 19.10 27.72 -7.84
C ILE A 170 19.66 29.14 -7.76
N ASP A 171 18.77 30.12 -7.79
CA ASP A 171 19.11 31.55 -7.68
C ASP A 171 20.20 32.01 -8.67
N GLY A 172 20.17 31.49 -9.90
CA GLY A 172 21.15 31.77 -10.96
C GLY A 172 22.32 30.79 -11.03
N VAL A 173 22.39 29.81 -10.14
CA VAL A 173 23.47 28.80 -10.09
C VAL A 173 22.98 27.48 -10.68
N ASN A 174 23.66 27.02 -11.75
CA ASN A 174 23.40 25.71 -12.34
C ASN A 174 24.09 24.60 -11.50
N MET A 175 23.29 23.70 -10.94
CA MET A 175 23.73 22.56 -10.13
C MET A 175 23.41 21.21 -10.78
N GLN A 176 23.33 21.12 -12.11
CA GLN A 176 22.99 19.87 -12.83
C GLN A 176 23.93 18.70 -12.48
N ARG A 177 25.23 18.95 -12.25
CA ARG A 177 26.17 17.90 -11.80
C ARG A 177 25.82 17.35 -10.42
N PHE A 178 25.26 18.16 -9.55
CA PHE A 178 24.72 17.70 -8.27
C PHE A 178 23.47 16.86 -8.50
N ALA A 179 22.56 17.28 -9.37
CA ALA A 179 21.36 16.51 -9.75
C ALA A 179 21.72 15.10 -10.25
N SER A 180 22.72 14.98 -11.12
CA SER A 180 23.19 13.68 -11.62
C SER A 180 23.76 12.79 -10.50
N LYS A 181 24.53 13.37 -9.56
CA LYS A 181 25.03 12.63 -8.38
C LYS A 181 23.91 12.23 -7.43
N LEU A 182 22.90 13.08 -7.27
CA LEU A 182 21.73 12.77 -6.48
C LEU A 182 20.95 11.62 -7.11
N ARG A 183 20.77 11.64 -8.44
CA ARG A 183 20.09 10.56 -9.17
C ARG A 183 20.79 9.23 -8.99
N SER A 184 22.11 9.15 -9.13
CA SER A 184 22.82 7.87 -8.96
C SER A 184 22.71 7.28 -7.55
N GLN A 185 22.54 8.13 -6.54
CA GLN A 185 22.24 7.68 -5.17
C GLN A 185 20.79 7.21 -5.04
N LYS A 186 19.84 7.99 -5.59
CA LYS A 186 18.40 7.71 -5.51
C LYS A 186 17.95 6.54 -6.40
N SER A 187 18.66 6.22 -7.48
CA SER A 187 18.35 5.06 -8.33
C SER A 187 18.78 3.72 -7.74
N SER A 188 19.46 3.72 -6.59
CA SER A 188 19.91 2.51 -5.89
C SER A 188 18.93 2.00 -4.82
N ARG A 189 17.85 2.74 -4.57
CA ARG A 189 16.83 2.40 -3.56
C ARG A 189 15.48 3.02 -3.93
N PRO A 190 14.37 2.47 -3.45
CA PRO A 190 13.07 3.13 -3.62
C PRO A 190 13.00 4.45 -2.83
N GLU A 191 12.28 5.42 -3.39
CA GLU A 191 12.10 6.75 -2.80
C GLU A 191 10.64 6.94 -2.36
N ILE A 192 10.41 7.14 -1.07
CA ILE A 192 9.06 7.39 -0.53
C ILE A 192 8.76 8.89 -0.55
N THR A 193 7.95 9.32 -1.52
CA THR A 193 7.67 10.73 -1.78
C THR A 193 6.24 10.93 -2.27
N HIS A 194 5.74 12.16 -2.13
CA HIS A 194 4.52 12.56 -2.82
C HIS A 194 4.84 12.82 -4.28
N LEU A 195 4.17 12.10 -5.17
CA LEU A 195 4.15 12.38 -6.59
C LEU A 195 2.93 13.27 -6.89
N LYS A 196 3.09 14.29 -7.73
CA LYS A 196 1.95 15.09 -8.17
C LYS A 196 1.17 14.32 -9.24
N PRO A 197 -0.17 14.46 -9.32
CA PRO A 197 -0.96 13.84 -10.38
C PRO A 197 -0.41 14.08 -11.79
N ASN A 198 0.02 15.31 -12.09
CA ASN A 198 0.52 15.69 -13.41
C ASN A 198 1.91 15.12 -13.74
N ASP A 199 2.61 14.56 -12.76
CA ASP A 199 3.89 13.88 -12.97
C ASP A 199 3.69 12.41 -13.36
N LEU A 200 2.47 11.87 -13.31
CA LEU A 200 2.14 10.56 -13.87
C LEU A 200 2.08 10.62 -15.40
N LEU A 201 2.70 9.64 -16.05
CA LEU A 201 2.62 9.44 -17.51
C LEU A 201 1.55 8.41 -17.91
N HIS A 202 0.92 7.76 -16.93
CA HIS A 202 -0.17 6.80 -17.07
C HIS A 202 -1.02 6.83 -15.80
N GLU A 203 -2.31 6.52 -15.89
CA GLU A 203 -3.24 6.42 -14.75
C GLU A 203 -2.94 5.28 -13.76
N GLY A 204 -1.95 4.45 -14.04
CA GLY A 204 -1.69 3.21 -13.32
C GLY A 204 -2.24 1.95 -13.99
N ILE A 205 -1.51 0.86 -13.82
CA ILE A 205 -1.95 -0.50 -14.16
C ILE A 205 -1.77 -1.39 -12.94
N VAL A 206 -2.59 -2.44 -12.85
CA VAL A 206 -2.54 -3.39 -11.73
C VAL A 206 -1.23 -4.16 -11.80
N PHE A 207 -0.35 -3.90 -10.86
CA PHE A 207 0.89 -4.65 -10.67
C PHE A 207 0.60 -5.99 -9.98
N HIS A 208 -0.20 -5.97 -8.92
CA HIS A 208 -0.58 -7.17 -8.20
C HIS A 208 -1.91 -6.97 -7.48
N TRP A 209 -2.78 -7.98 -7.50
CA TRP A 209 -4.02 -7.98 -6.74
C TRP A 209 -4.07 -9.22 -5.84
N MET A 210 -4.56 -9.05 -4.62
CA MET A 210 -4.74 -10.16 -3.69
C MET A 210 -6.01 -10.02 -2.84
N ASN A 211 -6.67 -11.16 -2.63
CA ASN A 211 -7.72 -11.34 -1.63
C ASN A 211 -7.10 -11.86 -0.34
N LEU A 212 -7.31 -11.15 0.77
CA LEU A 212 -6.75 -11.52 2.07
C LEU A 212 -7.33 -12.80 2.65
N LEU A 213 -8.47 -13.29 2.15
CA LEU A 213 -8.98 -14.61 2.53
C LEU A 213 -8.21 -15.77 1.87
N ASP A 214 -7.63 -15.55 0.69
CA ASP A 214 -7.08 -16.63 -0.14
C ASP A 214 -5.54 -16.61 -0.25
N VAL A 215 -4.91 -15.42 -0.12
CA VAL A 215 -3.47 -15.24 -0.32
C VAL A 215 -2.66 -15.98 0.73
N ASN A 216 -1.55 -16.61 0.33
CA ASN A 216 -0.61 -17.24 1.26
C ASN A 216 0.67 -16.43 1.36
N ALA A 217 1.36 -16.50 2.50
CA ALA A 217 2.62 -15.75 2.70
C ALA A 217 3.67 -16.05 1.61
N ARG A 218 3.73 -17.31 1.12
CA ARG A 218 4.63 -17.73 0.04
C ARG A 218 4.33 -17.08 -1.32
N ASP A 219 3.08 -16.69 -1.55
CA ASP A 219 2.66 -16.05 -2.80
C ASP A 219 3.25 -14.62 -2.89
N LEU A 220 3.73 -14.11 -1.75
CA LEU A 220 4.37 -12.82 -1.58
C LEU A 220 5.90 -12.91 -1.54
N ASP A 221 6.51 -14.09 -1.67
CA ASP A 221 7.98 -14.19 -1.68
C ASP A 221 8.57 -13.57 -2.95
N GLU A 222 7.85 -13.67 -4.07
CA GLU A 222 8.24 -13.14 -5.36
C GLU A 222 7.01 -12.76 -6.19
N ILE A 223 6.91 -11.49 -6.54
CA ILE A 223 5.87 -10.94 -7.41
C ILE A 223 6.56 -10.35 -8.65
N CYS A 224 6.29 -10.93 -9.81
CA CYS A 224 6.85 -10.51 -11.09
C CYS A 224 5.75 -10.00 -12.00
N PHE A 225 5.97 -8.83 -12.59
CA PHE A 225 5.05 -8.21 -13.52
C PHE A 225 5.80 -7.66 -14.72
N LYS A 226 5.27 -7.93 -15.90
CA LYS A 226 5.86 -7.53 -17.17
C LYS A 226 4.72 -7.06 -18.04
N GLU A 227 4.84 -5.85 -18.58
CA GLU A 227 3.75 -5.23 -19.33
C GLU A 227 4.27 -4.18 -20.32
N VAL A 228 3.44 -3.87 -21.31
CA VAL A 228 3.63 -2.71 -22.18
C VAL A 228 2.51 -1.71 -21.97
N VAL A 229 2.85 -0.50 -21.56
CA VAL A 229 1.89 0.61 -21.41
C VAL A 229 2.11 1.67 -22.47
N ALA A 230 1.02 2.32 -22.89
CA ALA A 230 1.10 3.52 -23.70
C ALA A 230 0.95 4.74 -22.80
N THR A 231 1.89 5.69 -22.85
CA THR A 231 1.75 6.94 -22.09
C THR A 231 0.44 7.66 -22.43
N GLN A 232 -0.20 8.23 -21.42
CA GLN A 232 -1.44 9.01 -21.54
C GLN A 232 -1.16 10.52 -21.54
N SER A 233 0.06 10.92 -21.22
CA SER A 233 0.55 12.29 -21.26
C SER A 233 2.01 12.32 -21.72
N ALA A 234 2.41 13.43 -22.34
CA ALA A 234 3.81 13.68 -22.68
C ALA A 234 4.60 14.10 -21.43
N GLY A 235 5.85 13.69 -21.33
CA GLY A 235 6.72 14.03 -20.20
C GLY A 235 8.04 13.27 -20.20
N LYS A 236 8.93 13.61 -19.26
CA LYS A 236 10.21 12.94 -19.12
C LYS A 236 10.02 11.69 -18.25
N HIS A 237 10.11 10.51 -18.85
CA HIS A 237 10.12 9.26 -18.11
C HIS A 237 11.39 9.18 -17.25
N GLN A 238 11.21 9.21 -15.93
CA GLN A 238 12.30 9.29 -14.96
C GLN A 238 12.22 8.23 -13.86
N GLY A 239 11.18 7.40 -13.87
CA GLY A 239 10.91 6.41 -12.84
C GLY A 239 9.57 5.70 -13.03
N PHE A 240 9.32 4.77 -12.11
CA PHE A 240 8.02 4.14 -11.92
C PHE A 240 7.48 4.51 -10.55
N CYS A 241 6.24 4.96 -10.50
CA CYS A 241 5.50 5.24 -9.28
C CYS A 241 4.66 4.02 -8.92
N ILE A 242 4.80 3.53 -7.69
CA ILE A 242 4.07 2.41 -7.12
C ILE A 242 3.24 2.91 -5.94
N TRP A 243 1.96 2.55 -5.94
CA TRP A 243 1.03 2.82 -4.85
C TRP A 243 0.10 1.63 -4.67
N PHE A 244 -0.80 1.72 -3.70
CA PHE A 244 -1.78 0.68 -3.45
C PHE A 244 -3.15 1.23 -3.07
N ASP A 245 -4.15 0.40 -3.31
CA ASP A 245 -5.50 0.55 -2.78
C ASP A 245 -5.82 -0.66 -1.89
N VAL A 246 -6.56 -0.42 -0.81
CA VAL A 246 -7.21 -1.48 -0.03
C VAL A 246 -8.71 -1.27 -0.01
N ARG A 247 -9.46 -2.36 -0.19
CA ARG A 247 -10.92 -2.35 -0.24
C ARG A 247 -11.49 -3.09 0.96
N PHE A 248 -12.51 -2.51 1.56
CA PHE A 248 -13.22 -3.08 2.70
C PHE A 248 -14.50 -3.79 2.22
N PRO A 249 -14.85 -4.93 2.86
CA PRO A 249 -16.07 -5.66 2.53
C PRO A 249 -17.31 -4.91 3.03
N GLY A 250 -18.48 -5.26 2.48
CA GLY A 250 -19.78 -4.70 2.85
C GLY A 250 -20.55 -4.11 1.66
N GLU A 251 -21.83 -3.82 1.88
CA GLU A 251 -22.71 -3.24 0.85
C GLU A 251 -22.24 -1.83 0.47
N GLU A 252 -21.90 -1.02 1.47
CA GLU A 252 -21.23 0.27 1.28
C GLU A 252 -19.72 0.07 1.31
N SER A 253 -19.19 -0.54 0.25
CA SER A 253 -17.75 -0.81 0.13
C SER A 253 -16.95 0.51 0.13
N VAL A 254 -15.95 0.56 1.02
CA VAL A 254 -15.02 1.68 1.15
C VAL A 254 -13.68 1.28 0.52
N THR A 255 -13.01 2.22 -0.15
CA THR A 255 -11.64 2.02 -0.65
C THR A 255 -10.74 3.09 -0.04
N LEU A 256 -9.61 2.68 0.51
CA LEU A 256 -8.51 3.55 0.89
C LEU A 256 -7.46 3.48 -0.22
N SER A 257 -7.24 4.59 -0.90
CA SER A 257 -6.23 4.70 -1.97
C SER A 257 -5.05 5.53 -1.52
N THR A 258 -3.86 5.11 -1.95
CA THR A 258 -2.61 5.89 -1.82
C THR A 258 -2.14 6.45 -3.17
N SER A 259 -3.00 6.43 -4.19
CA SER A 259 -2.73 7.01 -5.50
C SER A 259 -2.33 8.48 -5.42
N PRO A 260 -1.44 8.97 -6.30
CA PRO A 260 -1.18 10.41 -6.48
C PRO A 260 -2.46 11.23 -6.76
N LEU A 261 -3.50 10.59 -7.31
CA LEU A 261 -4.80 11.21 -7.63
C LEU A 261 -5.77 11.25 -6.43
N ALA A 262 -5.45 10.53 -5.35
CA ALA A 262 -6.24 10.47 -4.13
C ALA A 262 -5.73 11.49 -3.09
N PRO A 263 -6.53 11.79 -2.04
CA PRO A 263 -6.06 12.58 -0.91
C PRO A 263 -4.76 12.01 -0.31
N GLU A 264 -3.84 12.89 0.10
CA GLU A 264 -2.52 12.48 0.60
C GLU A 264 -2.61 11.64 1.88
N THR A 265 -1.85 10.56 1.90
CA THR A 265 -1.66 9.68 3.07
C THR A 265 -0.20 9.71 3.52
N HIS A 266 0.06 9.23 4.74
CA HIS A 266 1.42 9.15 5.28
C HIS A 266 2.31 8.13 4.55
N TRP A 267 1.72 7.14 3.87
CA TRP A 267 2.45 6.19 3.03
C TRP A 267 3.06 6.84 1.79
N LYS A 268 2.47 7.94 1.32
CA LYS A 268 2.84 8.60 0.06
C LYS A 268 2.83 7.59 -1.10
N GLN A 269 3.78 7.71 -2.03
CA GLN A 269 4.04 6.72 -3.05
C GLN A 269 5.50 6.27 -3.00
N CYS A 270 5.75 5.11 -3.59
CA CYS A 270 7.08 4.56 -3.77
C CYS A 270 7.54 4.81 -5.21
N VAL A 271 8.60 5.59 -5.39
CA VAL A 271 9.17 5.85 -6.71
C VAL A 271 10.46 5.05 -6.88
N VAL A 272 10.52 4.22 -7.92
CA VAL A 272 11.78 3.62 -8.39
C VAL A 272 12.37 4.56 -9.44
N VAL A 273 13.42 5.29 -9.06
CA VAL A 273 14.08 6.29 -9.90
C VAL A 273 14.98 5.59 -10.93
N LEU A 274 14.83 5.95 -12.20
CA LEU A 274 15.70 5.44 -13.26
C LEU A 274 17.08 6.14 -13.24
N PRO A 275 18.16 5.44 -13.61
CA PRO A 275 19.44 6.05 -13.97
C PRO A 275 19.29 7.11 -15.08
N GLU A 276 20.24 8.03 -15.19
CA GLU A 276 20.11 9.17 -16.13
C GLU A 276 20.07 8.69 -17.58
N GLU A 277 20.86 7.68 -17.91
CA GLU A 277 20.96 7.04 -19.22
C GLU A 277 19.68 6.32 -19.65
N ASN A 278 18.78 6.01 -18.71
CA ASN A 278 17.50 5.36 -18.96
C ASN A 278 16.32 6.37 -18.97
N CYS A 279 16.58 7.66 -18.72
CA CYS A 279 15.54 8.67 -18.77
C CYS A 279 15.29 9.12 -20.21
N GLU A 280 14.03 9.24 -20.60
CA GLU A 280 13.64 9.59 -21.98
C GLU A 280 12.52 10.63 -21.99
N GLN A 281 12.54 11.54 -22.98
CA GLN A 281 11.40 12.42 -23.24
C GLN A 281 10.39 11.66 -24.12
N LEU A 282 9.19 11.45 -23.59
CA LEU A 282 8.14 10.72 -24.28
C LEU A 282 6.99 11.65 -24.66
N GLU A 283 6.39 11.36 -25.82
CA GLU A 283 5.13 11.95 -26.27
C GLU A 283 3.94 11.12 -25.76
N GLU A 284 2.72 11.63 -25.93
CA GLU A 284 1.50 10.85 -25.69
C GLU A 284 1.48 9.59 -26.59
N LYS A 285 0.95 8.49 -26.05
CA LYS A 285 0.85 7.16 -26.69
C LYS A 285 2.19 6.50 -26.99
N SER A 286 3.28 6.97 -26.38
CA SER A 286 4.58 6.30 -26.48
C SER A 286 4.54 4.98 -25.72
N PRO A 287 4.97 3.86 -26.32
CA PRO A 287 5.01 2.57 -25.64
C PRO A 287 6.19 2.51 -24.66
N ILE A 288 5.95 2.00 -23.47
CA ILE A 288 6.97 1.68 -22.47
C ILE A 288 6.79 0.21 -22.12
N ALA A 289 7.76 -0.61 -22.50
CA ALA A 289 7.82 -2.00 -22.11
C ALA A 289 8.75 -2.16 -20.90
N PHE A 290 8.29 -2.86 -19.87
CA PHE A 290 9.06 -2.99 -18.65
C PHE A 290 8.69 -4.25 -17.88
N LYS A 291 9.58 -4.65 -16.98
CA LYS A 291 9.36 -5.69 -16.00
C LYS A 291 9.76 -5.20 -14.61
N ILE A 292 8.91 -5.44 -13.62
CA ILE A 292 9.19 -5.17 -12.21
C ILE A 292 9.15 -6.48 -11.45
N LEU A 293 10.22 -6.73 -10.70
CA LEU A 293 10.32 -7.83 -9.76
C LEU A 293 10.33 -7.26 -8.35
N MET A 294 9.36 -7.67 -7.55
CA MET A 294 9.30 -7.43 -6.11
C MET A 294 9.61 -8.74 -5.40
N LYS A 295 10.78 -8.82 -4.76
CA LYS A 295 11.28 -10.04 -4.14
C LYS A 295 11.57 -9.85 -2.67
N ARG A 296 11.02 -10.72 -1.83
CA ARG A 296 11.24 -10.68 -0.39
C ARG A 296 12.73 -10.92 -0.08
N ASN A 297 13.27 -10.14 0.86
CA ASN A 297 14.67 -10.25 1.23
C ASN A 297 14.88 -11.54 2.06
N PRO A 298 15.80 -12.43 1.66
CA PRO A 298 15.99 -13.72 2.35
C PRO A 298 16.54 -13.59 3.77
N ASN A 299 17.15 -12.45 4.10
CA ASN A 299 17.73 -12.18 5.44
C ASN A 299 16.79 -11.37 6.33
N ASP A 300 15.73 -10.78 5.77
CA ASP A 300 14.79 -9.92 6.49
C ASP A 300 13.43 -9.95 5.78
N ALA A 301 12.53 -10.81 6.25
CA ALA A 301 11.21 -11.01 5.65
C ALA A 301 10.34 -9.74 5.64
N ARG A 302 10.72 -8.69 6.38
CA ARG A 302 10.04 -7.38 6.40
C ARG A 302 10.50 -6.45 5.27
N LYS A 303 11.49 -6.86 4.47
CA LYS A 303 12.04 -6.04 3.39
C LYS A 303 11.82 -6.71 2.04
N TYR A 304 11.64 -5.87 1.03
CA TYR A 304 11.54 -6.27 -0.37
C TYR A 304 12.60 -5.55 -1.18
N ASN A 305 13.18 -6.28 -2.13
CA ASN A 305 13.99 -5.73 -3.19
C ASN A 305 13.08 -5.45 -4.39
N LEU A 306 13.20 -4.26 -4.97
CA LEU A 306 12.53 -3.88 -6.21
C LEU A 306 13.57 -3.81 -7.31
N GLU A 307 13.36 -4.57 -8.37
CA GLU A 307 14.19 -4.56 -9.57
C GLU A 307 13.30 -4.14 -10.75
N VAL A 308 13.79 -3.19 -11.55
CA VAL A 308 13.12 -2.71 -12.75
C VAL A 308 14.01 -2.96 -13.95
N GLU A 309 13.46 -3.64 -14.94
CA GLU A 309 14.08 -3.91 -16.23
C GLU A 309 13.28 -3.18 -17.31
N LEU A 310 13.94 -2.31 -18.08
CA LEU A 310 13.34 -1.69 -19.26
C LEU A 310 13.53 -2.63 -20.46
N LEU A 311 12.46 -2.88 -21.18
CA LEU A 311 12.40 -3.82 -22.30
C LEU A 311 12.17 -3.07 -23.61
N ASP A 312 12.41 -3.72 -24.75
CA ASP A 312 12.12 -3.14 -26.06
C ASP A 312 10.64 -3.36 -26.44
N PRO A 313 9.80 -2.32 -26.54
CA PRO A 313 8.40 -2.47 -26.93
C PRO A 313 8.20 -3.05 -28.35
N ASN A 314 9.23 -3.06 -29.20
CA ASN A 314 9.20 -3.74 -30.49
C ASN A 314 9.23 -5.26 -30.36
N GLU A 315 9.98 -5.77 -29.38
CA GLU A 315 10.15 -7.21 -29.12
C GLU A 315 9.06 -7.78 -28.22
N GLU A 316 8.38 -6.93 -27.46
CA GLU A 316 7.34 -7.35 -26.52
C GLU A 316 5.93 -7.46 -27.13
N GLU A 317 5.14 -8.36 -26.55
CA GLU A 317 3.71 -8.48 -26.82
C GLU A 317 2.96 -7.32 -26.15
N HIS A 318 2.01 -6.73 -26.87
CA HIS A 318 1.22 -5.60 -26.39
C HIS A 318 -0.16 -6.10 -25.96
N PRO A 319 -0.79 -5.46 -24.95
CA PRO A 319 -2.19 -5.74 -24.61
C PRO A 319 -3.09 -5.51 -25.84
N VAL A 320 -4.18 -6.26 -25.95
CA VAL A 320 -5.12 -6.11 -27.07
C VAL A 320 -6.50 -5.74 -26.51
N PRO A 321 -7.01 -4.51 -26.78
CA PRO A 321 -6.40 -3.46 -27.60
C PRO A 321 -5.26 -2.71 -26.89
N CYS A 322 -4.27 -2.25 -27.65
CA CYS A 322 -3.21 -1.35 -27.18
C CYS A 322 -3.44 0.06 -27.73
N SER A 323 -3.32 1.07 -26.87
CA SER A 323 -3.52 2.48 -27.22
C SER A 323 -2.25 3.20 -27.69
N CYS A 324 -1.11 2.49 -27.85
CA CYS A 324 0.15 3.10 -28.27
C CYS A 324 0.17 3.49 -29.76
N HIS A 325 1.10 4.35 -30.14
CA HIS A 325 1.24 4.83 -31.51
C HIS A 325 1.93 3.84 -32.47
N MET A 326 2.29 2.63 -32.02
CA MET A 326 2.97 1.67 -32.88
C MET A 326 2.03 1.20 -33.99
N THR A 327 2.55 1.11 -35.22
CA THR A 327 1.76 0.72 -36.40
C THR A 327 1.06 -0.63 -36.22
N LYS A 328 1.73 -1.61 -35.58
CA LYS A 328 1.13 -2.92 -35.27
C LYS A 328 -0.14 -2.81 -34.41
N CYS A 329 -0.15 -1.90 -33.43
CA CYS A 329 -1.27 -1.69 -32.53
C CYS A 329 -2.42 -0.93 -33.20
N ILE A 330 -2.12 0.13 -33.95
CA ILE A 330 -3.12 0.91 -34.69
C ILE A 330 -3.90 0.03 -35.68
N LEU A 331 -3.19 -0.83 -36.42
CA LEU A 331 -3.82 -1.75 -37.38
C LEU A 331 -4.68 -2.81 -36.68
N THR A 332 -4.21 -3.34 -35.54
CA THR A 332 -4.95 -4.33 -34.75
C THR A 332 -6.23 -3.72 -34.17
N GLU A 333 -6.16 -2.52 -33.60
CA GLU A 333 -7.33 -1.80 -33.06
C GLU A 333 -8.36 -1.50 -34.16
N ALA A 334 -7.90 -1.06 -35.34
CA ALA A 334 -8.79 -0.82 -36.48
C ALA A 334 -9.48 -2.11 -36.95
N HIS A 335 -8.76 -3.24 -36.98
CA HIS A 335 -9.33 -4.54 -37.33
C HIS A 335 -10.41 -4.99 -36.35
N LEU A 336 -10.15 -4.88 -35.04
CA LEU A 336 -11.13 -5.23 -34.00
C LEU A 336 -12.42 -4.40 -34.13
N LYS A 337 -12.29 -3.08 -34.35
CA LYS A 337 -13.46 -2.19 -34.58
C LYS A 337 -14.27 -2.58 -35.81
N MET A 338 -13.62 -3.11 -36.85
CA MET A 338 -14.32 -3.61 -38.05
C MET A 338 -15.06 -4.93 -37.77
N MET A 339 -14.54 -5.79 -36.90
CA MET A 339 -15.19 -7.05 -36.52
C MET A 339 -16.40 -6.83 -35.61
N ASP A 340 -16.34 -5.85 -34.70
CA ASP A 340 -17.46 -5.53 -33.80
C ASP A 340 -18.64 -4.84 -34.52
N THR A 341 -18.41 -4.33 -35.73
CA THR A 341 -19.42 -3.63 -36.53
C THR A 341 -20.04 -4.51 -37.63
N SER A 342 -19.63 -5.77 -37.73
CA SER A 342 -20.14 -6.81 -38.64
C SER A 342 -20.92 -7.88 -37.90
#